data_AF-A0A662AS68-F1
#
_entry.id   AF-A0A662AS68-F1
#
_cell.length_a   1.000
_cell.length_b   1.000
_cell.length_c   1.000
_cell.angle_alpha   90.00
_cell.angle_beta   90.00
_cell.angle_gamma   90.00
#
_symmetry.space_group_name_H-M   'P 1'
#
loop_
_entity.id
_entity.type
_entity.pdbx_description
1 polymer ?
#
loop_
_entity_poly.entity_id
_entity_poly.type
_entity_poly.pdbx_seq_one_letter_code
_entity_poly.pdbx_strand_id
1 'polypeptide(L)'
;ACDVFFGNKAKFYAAAYEDQKDNLTLKVEIIEKAESLSNSKEWKETTNELIQLQKRWKEIGPVPRRDSDKLWKRFRAACDTFFNNKSKYFENIDSTFEENLKTKELIVKELEAFSVKDDLKENMAALKDFQSRFNAIGYVPSGKKEWIKDQFRHAQDNLLEKTGMDEYERSVFKFRYRIEGMMHAPRADMKLNFERDKLINKLQQLRSDMGVWENNIGFFKQSDSSEGTIHGFQEKIDEAHKRIEVLEKKIRILDDMENEN
;
A
#
# COMPACT_ATOMS: atom_id res chain seq x y z
N ALA A 1 -15.00 26.69 -72.11
CA ALA A 1 -13.94 26.06 -71.27
C ALA A 1 -13.62 26.92 -70.03
N CYS A 2 -13.37 28.23 -70.17
CA CYS A 2 -13.14 29.14 -69.04
C CYS A 2 -14.33 29.23 -68.06
N ASP A 3 -15.56 29.40 -68.54
CA ASP A 3 -16.74 29.57 -67.66
C ASP A 3 -17.04 28.33 -66.80
N VAL A 4 -16.82 27.13 -67.37
CA VAL A 4 -16.97 25.86 -66.64
C VAL A 4 -15.90 25.72 -65.56
N PHE A 5 -14.66 26.14 -65.83
CA PHE A 5 -13.57 26.14 -64.84
C PHE A 5 -13.84 27.12 -63.69
N PHE A 6 -14.23 28.36 -63.98
CA PHE A 6 -14.55 29.36 -62.94
C PHE A 6 -15.80 28.99 -62.14
N GLY A 7 -16.81 28.38 -62.78
CA GLY A 7 -17.98 27.84 -62.08
C GLY A 7 -17.63 26.68 -61.14
N ASN A 8 -16.80 25.74 -61.58
CA ASN A 8 -16.32 24.64 -60.72
C ASN A 8 -15.42 25.16 -59.58
N LYS A 9 -14.57 26.14 -59.86
CA LYS A 9 -13.73 26.82 -58.87
C LYS A 9 -14.57 27.50 -57.78
N ALA A 10 -15.60 28.25 -58.17
CA ALA A 10 -16.51 28.91 -57.23
C ALA A 10 -17.26 27.89 -56.34
N LYS A 11 -17.76 26.80 -56.92
CA LYS A 11 -18.40 25.70 -56.16
C LYS A 11 -17.43 25.04 -55.17
N PHE A 12 -16.19 24.79 -55.56
CA PHE A 12 -15.15 24.22 -54.69
C PHE A 12 -14.85 25.13 -53.49
N TYR A 13 -14.65 26.44 -53.71
CA TYR A 13 -14.39 27.37 -52.61
C TYR A 13 -15.61 27.58 -51.71
N ALA A 14 -16.83 27.53 -52.25
CA ALA A 14 -18.04 27.59 -51.45
C ALA A 14 -18.17 26.37 -50.53
N ALA A 15 -17.95 25.16 -51.06
CA ALA A 15 -17.94 23.93 -50.27
C ALA A 15 -16.83 23.94 -49.20
N ALA A 16 -15.61 24.33 -49.56
CA ALA A 16 -14.50 24.43 -48.62
C ALA A 16 -14.72 25.48 -47.52
N TYR A 17 -15.53 26.52 -47.79
CA TYR A 17 -15.92 27.51 -46.79
C TYR A 17 -16.98 26.97 -45.82
N GLU A 18 -17.94 26.20 -46.32
CA GLU A 18 -18.94 25.47 -45.51
C GLU A 18 -18.23 24.47 -44.57
N ASP A 19 -17.32 23.64 -45.10
CA ASP A 19 -16.52 22.68 -44.33
C ASP A 19 -15.70 23.37 -43.22
N GLN A 20 -15.11 24.53 -43.52
CA GLN A 20 -14.36 25.32 -42.54
C GLN A 20 -15.23 25.84 -41.40
N LYS A 21 -16.50 26.17 -41.68
CA LYS A 21 -17.47 26.64 -40.69
C LYS A 21 -17.94 25.48 -39.79
N ASP A 22 -18.13 24.29 -40.36
CA ASP A 22 -18.46 23.09 -39.58
C ASP A 22 -17.29 22.67 -38.69
N ASN A 23 -16.06 22.68 -39.24
CA ASN A 23 -14.83 22.45 -38.48
C ASN A 23 -14.66 23.47 -37.35
N LEU A 24 -15.05 24.73 -37.57
CA LEU A 24 -15.01 25.78 -36.55
C LEU A 24 -15.93 25.42 -35.38
N THR A 25 -17.18 25.05 -35.68
CA THR A 25 -18.18 24.63 -34.67
C THR A 25 -17.68 23.45 -33.86
N LEU A 26 -17.19 22.40 -34.52
CA LEU A 26 -16.65 21.20 -33.86
C LEU A 26 -15.44 21.53 -32.96
N LYS A 27 -14.55 22.43 -33.40
CA LYS A 27 -13.40 22.85 -32.56
C LYS A 27 -13.84 23.69 -31.36
N VAL A 28 -14.88 24.52 -31.50
CA VAL A 28 -15.46 25.27 -30.38
C VAL A 28 -16.09 24.33 -29.36
N GLU A 29 -16.86 23.32 -29.77
CA GLU A 29 -17.44 22.32 -28.88
C GLU A 29 -16.37 21.56 -28.09
N ILE A 30 -15.29 21.15 -28.75
CA ILE A 30 -14.15 20.49 -28.09
C ILE A 30 -13.52 21.40 -27.03
N ILE A 31 -13.37 22.69 -27.34
CA ILE A 31 -12.81 23.67 -26.41
C ILE A 31 -13.71 23.84 -25.19
N GLU A 32 -15.01 24.05 -25.40
CA GLU A 32 -15.96 24.24 -24.30
C GLU A 32 -16.01 23.02 -23.39
N LYS A 33 -15.95 21.82 -23.98
CA LYS A 33 -15.83 20.59 -23.21
C LYS A 33 -14.53 20.53 -22.42
N ALA A 34 -13.39 20.83 -23.03
CA ALA A 34 -12.10 20.85 -22.33
C ALA A 34 -12.05 21.90 -21.21
N GLU A 35 -12.67 23.07 -21.42
CA GLU A 35 -12.80 24.12 -20.40
C GLU A 35 -13.64 23.67 -19.22
N SER A 36 -14.77 22.99 -19.46
CA SER A 36 -15.61 22.43 -18.39
C SER A 36 -14.85 21.41 -17.51
N LEU A 37 -13.85 20.76 -18.09
CA LEU A 37 -13.02 19.75 -17.44
C LEU A 37 -11.75 20.31 -16.78
N SER A 38 -11.39 21.56 -17.07
CA SER A 38 -10.09 22.16 -16.68
C SER A 38 -9.82 22.17 -15.17
N ASN A 39 -10.88 22.21 -14.35
CA ASN A 39 -10.82 22.23 -12.88
C ASN A 39 -11.34 20.94 -12.23
N SER A 40 -11.61 19.90 -13.01
CA SER A 40 -12.02 18.59 -12.49
C SER A 40 -10.92 17.99 -11.60
N LYS A 41 -11.33 17.33 -10.50
CA LYS A 41 -10.44 16.55 -9.62
C LYS A 41 -10.49 15.06 -9.91
N GLU A 42 -11.33 14.63 -10.85
CA GLU A 42 -11.41 13.24 -11.32
C GLU A 42 -10.24 12.92 -12.26
N TRP A 43 -9.03 12.88 -11.70
CA TRP A 43 -7.78 12.94 -12.46
C TRP A 43 -7.68 11.89 -13.56
N LYS A 44 -8.12 10.65 -13.30
CA LYS A 44 -8.01 9.54 -14.26
C LYS A 44 -9.00 9.69 -15.40
N GLU A 45 -10.27 9.89 -15.07
CA GLU A 45 -11.36 10.00 -16.05
C GLU A 45 -11.17 11.24 -16.94
N THR A 46 -10.89 12.39 -16.32
CA THR A 46 -10.67 13.63 -17.06
C THR A 46 -9.38 13.59 -17.91
N THR A 47 -8.32 12.90 -17.47
CA THR A 47 -7.13 12.69 -18.32
C THR A 47 -7.51 11.94 -19.60
N ASN A 48 -8.28 10.85 -19.48
CA ASN A 48 -8.71 10.07 -20.63
C ASN A 48 -9.58 10.90 -21.57
N GLU A 49 -10.53 11.66 -21.02
CA GLU A 49 -11.42 12.51 -21.81
C GLU A 49 -10.67 13.62 -22.56
N LEU A 50 -9.74 14.32 -21.90
CA LEU A 50 -8.91 15.34 -22.55
C LEU A 50 -8.01 14.74 -23.64
N ILE A 51 -7.47 13.54 -23.45
CA ILE A 51 -6.70 12.84 -24.50
C ILE A 51 -7.59 12.53 -25.71
N GLN A 52 -8.84 12.12 -25.51
CA GLN A 52 -9.78 11.89 -26.62
C GLN A 52 -10.14 13.19 -27.34
N LEU A 53 -10.36 14.28 -26.59
CA LEU A 53 -10.58 15.60 -27.18
C LEU A 53 -9.37 16.08 -28.00
N GLN A 54 -8.15 15.83 -27.54
CA GLN A 54 -6.92 16.13 -28.29
C GLN A 54 -6.80 15.31 -29.58
N LYS A 55 -7.24 14.05 -29.58
CA LYS A 55 -7.30 13.22 -30.79
C LYS A 55 -8.34 13.76 -31.78
N ARG A 56 -9.57 13.99 -31.31
CA ARG A 56 -10.66 14.54 -32.14
C ARG A 56 -10.29 15.91 -32.72
N TRP A 57 -9.59 16.76 -31.95
CA TRP A 57 -9.08 18.04 -32.42
C TRP A 57 -8.16 17.92 -33.65
N LYS A 58 -7.30 16.89 -33.68
CA LYS A 58 -6.36 16.64 -34.78
C LYS A 58 -7.05 16.05 -36.01
N GLU A 59 -8.15 15.33 -35.81
CA GLU A 59 -8.97 14.76 -36.89
C GLU A 59 -9.80 15.83 -37.61
N ILE A 60 -10.17 16.91 -36.92
CA ILE A 60 -10.92 18.01 -37.53
C ILE A 60 -10.02 18.79 -38.49
N GLY A 61 -10.54 19.00 -39.70
CA GLY A 61 -9.89 19.72 -40.78
C GLY A 61 -9.60 21.20 -40.49
N PRO A 62 -9.16 21.94 -41.53
CA PRO A 62 -8.80 23.34 -41.39
C PRO A 62 -10.01 24.21 -41.01
N VAL A 63 -9.74 25.29 -40.28
CA VAL A 63 -10.69 26.35 -39.93
C VAL A 63 -10.22 27.66 -40.57
N PRO A 64 -11.05 28.72 -40.61
CA PRO A 64 -10.62 30.01 -41.14
C PRO A 64 -9.34 30.49 -40.46
N ARG A 65 -8.37 30.96 -41.26
CA ARG A 65 -7.03 31.33 -40.77
C ARG A 65 -7.05 32.29 -39.59
N ARG A 66 -8.02 33.21 -39.54
CA ARG A 66 -8.18 34.19 -38.47
C ARG A 66 -8.48 33.55 -37.11
N ASP A 67 -9.15 32.40 -37.10
CA ASP A 67 -9.64 31.76 -35.87
C ASP A 67 -8.73 30.61 -35.41
N SER A 68 -7.93 30.03 -36.31
CA SER A 68 -7.09 28.86 -36.03
C SER A 68 -6.20 29.02 -34.80
N ASP A 69 -5.38 30.08 -34.75
CA ASP A 69 -4.47 30.33 -33.63
C ASP A 69 -5.21 30.61 -32.32
N LYS A 70 -6.32 31.37 -32.40
CA LYS A 70 -7.13 31.73 -31.23
C LYS A 70 -7.73 30.48 -30.60
N LEU A 71 -8.34 29.61 -31.42
CA LEU A 71 -8.95 28.37 -30.95
C LEU A 71 -7.89 27.43 -30.38
N TRP A 72 -6.73 27.29 -31.04
CA TRP A 72 -5.65 26.45 -30.53
C TRP A 72 -5.13 26.93 -29.18
N LYS A 73 -4.89 28.24 -29.02
CA LYS A 73 -4.47 28.81 -27.74
C LYS A 73 -5.50 28.55 -26.64
N ARG A 74 -6.79 28.71 -26.93
CA ARG A 74 -7.88 28.47 -25.97
C ARG A 74 -7.97 27.01 -25.56
N PHE A 75 -7.94 26.08 -26.52
CA PHE A 75 -7.94 24.64 -26.26
C PHE A 75 -6.75 24.22 -25.40
N ARG A 76 -5.54 24.67 -25.80
CA ARG A 76 -4.31 24.35 -25.09
C ARG A 76 -4.33 24.89 -23.66
N ALA A 77 -4.78 26.12 -23.45
CA ALA A 77 -4.88 26.71 -22.12
C ALA A 77 -5.79 25.88 -21.18
N ALA A 78 -6.91 25.37 -21.68
CA ALA A 78 -7.80 24.50 -20.91
C ALA A 78 -7.11 23.18 -20.52
N CYS A 79 -6.42 22.52 -21.46
CA CYS A 79 -5.64 21.31 -21.17
C CYS A 79 -4.50 21.58 -20.19
N ASP A 80 -3.70 22.63 -20.42
CA ASP A 80 -2.55 22.99 -19.59
C ASP A 80 -3.00 23.30 -18.15
N THR A 81 -4.15 23.96 -17.97
CA THR A 81 -4.74 24.21 -16.64
C THR A 81 -5.00 22.92 -15.88
N PHE A 82 -5.65 21.94 -16.50
CA PHE A 82 -5.92 20.63 -15.87
C PHE A 82 -4.62 19.90 -15.51
N PHE A 83 -3.69 19.77 -16.46
CA PHE A 83 -2.45 19.02 -16.22
C PHE A 83 -1.54 19.69 -15.20
N ASN A 84 -1.49 21.03 -15.17
CA ASN A 84 -0.77 21.77 -14.13
C ASN A 84 -1.40 21.55 -12.75
N ASN A 85 -2.74 21.60 -12.64
CA ASN A 85 -3.45 21.34 -11.39
C ASN A 85 -3.20 19.91 -10.90
N LYS A 86 -3.27 18.93 -11.81
CA LYS A 86 -2.96 17.54 -11.54
C LYS A 86 -1.51 17.36 -11.06
N SER A 87 -0.53 17.94 -11.76
CA SER A 87 0.89 17.85 -11.37
C SER A 87 1.11 18.39 -9.96
N LYS A 88 0.63 19.62 -9.69
CA LYS A 88 0.73 20.25 -8.37
C LYS A 88 0.08 19.41 -7.27
N TYR A 89 -1.06 18.79 -7.55
CA TYR A 89 -1.74 17.93 -6.58
C TYR A 89 -0.87 16.72 -6.20
N PHE A 90 -0.32 16.01 -7.19
CA PHE A 90 0.52 14.85 -6.93
C PHE A 90 1.89 15.22 -6.35
N GLU A 91 2.50 16.33 -6.77
CA GLU A 91 3.74 16.86 -6.15
C GLU A 91 3.55 17.15 -4.66
N ASN A 92 2.43 17.77 -4.27
CA ASN A 92 2.13 18.03 -2.85
C ASN A 92 1.92 16.73 -2.06
N ILE A 93 1.28 15.73 -2.67
CA ILE A 93 1.11 14.41 -2.06
C ILE A 93 2.45 13.73 -1.85
N ASP A 94 3.31 13.71 -2.87
CA ASP A 94 4.63 13.09 -2.80
C ASP A 94 5.49 13.80 -1.74
N SER A 95 5.45 15.13 -1.67
CA SER A 95 6.13 15.90 -0.60
C SER A 95 5.61 15.53 0.79
N THR A 96 4.28 15.41 0.95
CA THR A 96 3.66 15.00 2.22
C THR A 96 4.10 13.60 2.62
N PHE A 97 4.20 12.68 1.66
CA PHE A 97 4.65 11.31 1.92
C PHE A 97 6.12 11.28 2.32
N GLU A 98 6.99 12.04 1.67
CA GLU A 98 8.39 12.17 2.04
C GLU A 98 8.58 12.79 3.44
N GLU A 99 7.77 13.79 3.80
CA GLU A 99 7.76 14.35 5.16
C GLU A 99 7.31 13.33 6.21
N ASN A 100 6.26 12.55 5.91
CA ASN A 100 5.82 11.45 6.76
C ASN A 100 6.91 10.39 6.92
N LEU A 101 7.65 10.07 5.84
CA LEU A 101 8.76 9.13 5.90
C LEU A 101 9.87 9.63 6.83
N LYS A 102 10.31 10.87 6.67
CA LYS A 102 11.31 11.51 7.55
C LYS A 102 10.86 11.50 9.01
N THR A 103 9.59 11.79 9.27
CA THR A 103 9.05 11.78 10.63
C THR A 103 9.07 10.38 11.23
N LYS A 104 8.74 9.34 10.44
CA LYS A 104 8.87 7.93 10.88
C LYS A 104 10.32 7.53 11.12
N GLU A 105 11.25 7.96 10.28
CA GLU A 105 12.69 7.71 10.48
C GLU A 105 13.22 8.36 11.78
N LEU A 106 12.74 9.56 12.11
CA LEU A 106 13.07 10.21 13.39
C LEU A 106 12.56 9.39 14.59
N ILE A 107 11.33 8.88 14.53
CA ILE A 107 10.80 7.99 15.58
C ILE A 107 11.66 6.73 15.73
N VAL A 108 12.09 6.12 14.62
CA VAL A 108 13.00 4.95 14.67
C VAL A 108 14.30 5.32 15.36
N LYS A 109 14.93 6.44 15.00
CA LYS A 109 16.17 6.91 15.62
C LYS A 109 16.01 7.21 17.11
N GLU A 110 14.90 7.82 17.51
CA GLU A 110 14.58 8.06 18.93
C GLU A 110 14.43 6.74 19.70
N LEU A 111 13.76 5.74 19.10
CA LEU A 111 13.61 4.41 19.69
C LEU A 111 14.96 3.68 19.81
N GLU A 112 15.82 3.77 18.80
CA GLU A 112 17.17 3.19 18.84
C GLU A 112 18.08 3.83 19.90
N ALA A 113 17.91 5.15 20.11
CA ALA A 113 18.62 5.90 21.13
C ALA A 113 18.04 5.73 22.54
N PHE A 114 16.84 5.13 22.66
CA PHE A 114 16.21 4.91 23.96
C PHE A 114 17.03 3.93 24.80
N SER A 115 17.39 4.37 26.01
CA SER A 115 18.10 3.53 26.98
C SER A 115 17.10 2.71 27.77
N VAL A 116 17.30 1.39 27.78
CA VAL A 116 16.49 0.46 28.57
C VAL A 116 16.61 0.81 30.05
N LYS A 117 15.46 0.86 30.71
CA LYS A 117 15.34 1.10 32.15
C LYS A 117 15.19 -0.22 32.89
N ASP A 118 15.49 -0.23 34.18
CA ASP A 118 15.34 -1.42 35.03
C ASP A 118 13.87 -1.81 35.21
N ASP A 119 12.95 -0.84 35.23
CA ASP A 119 11.51 -1.11 35.27
C ASP A 119 10.98 -1.47 33.88
N LEU A 120 10.60 -2.74 33.74
CA LEU A 120 9.98 -3.27 32.54
C LEU A 120 8.73 -2.47 32.14
N LYS A 121 7.90 -2.03 33.09
CA LYS A 121 6.68 -1.28 32.81
C LYS A 121 6.97 0.04 32.11
N GLU A 122 8.06 0.72 32.49
CA GLU A 122 8.48 1.95 31.83
C GLU A 122 8.95 1.72 30.40
N ASN A 123 9.70 0.64 30.15
CA ASN A 123 10.09 0.24 28.79
C ASN A 123 8.85 -0.05 27.92
N MET A 124 7.80 -0.64 28.50
CA MET A 124 6.55 -0.93 27.80
C MET A 124 5.73 0.31 27.50
N ALA A 125 5.66 1.25 28.45
CA ALA A 125 5.04 2.54 28.20
C ALA A 125 5.74 3.28 27.06
N ALA A 126 7.08 3.25 27.03
CA ALA A 126 7.86 3.86 25.95
C ALA A 126 7.61 3.19 24.58
N LEU A 127 7.66 1.86 24.51
CA LEU A 127 7.35 1.12 23.27
C LEU A 127 5.94 1.41 22.76
N LYS A 128 4.96 1.54 23.66
CA LYS A 128 3.58 1.89 23.32
C LYS A 128 3.46 3.30 22.76
N ASP A 129 4.17 4.27 23.35
CA ASP A 129 4.22 5.65 22.85
C ASP A 129 4.83 5.71 21.45
N PHE A 130 5.99 5.09 21.25
CA PHE A 130 6.65 5.05 19.93
C PHE A 130 5.77 4.43 18.86
N GLN A 131 5.11 3.30 19.15
CA GLN A 131 4.17 2.66 18.23
C GLN A 131 2.99 3.56 17.90
N SER A 132 2.40 4.21 18.91
CA SER A 132 1.27 5.14 18.73
C SER A 132 1.66 6.29 17.79
N ARG A 133 2.77 6.96 18.07
CA ARG A 133 3.31 8.04 17.24
C ARG A 133 3.61 7.57 15.81
N PHE A 134 4.22 6.39 15.65
CA PHE A 134 4.54 5.81 14.35
C PHE A 134 3.29 5.50 13.51
N ASN A 135 2.25 4.99 14.16
CA ASN A 135 0.98 4.64 13.51
C ASN A 135 0.10 5.86 13.22
N ALA A 136 0.20 6.92 14.02
CA ALA A 136 -0.53 8.16 13.82
C ALA A 136 -0.07 8.92 12.56
N ILE A 137 1.18 8.71 12.13
CA ILE A 137 1.70 9.28 10.88
C ILE A 137 1.10 8.52 9.69
N GLY A 138 0.57 9.28 8.75
CA GLY A 138 -0.12 8.79 7.57
C GLY A 138 0.75 8.01 6.56
N TYR A 139 0.39 8.14 5.29
CA TYR A 139 1.03 7.41 4.21
C TYR A 139 2.46 7.90 3.94
N VAL A 140 3.30 6.96 3.55
CA VAL A 140 4.70 7.18 3.12
C VAL A 140 4.83 6.69 1.67
N PRO A 141 5.93 7.02 0.96
CA PRO A 141 6.15 6.55 -0.40
C PRO A 141 6.06 5.02 -0.44
N SER A 142 5.31 4.48 -1.40
CA SER A 142 4.94 3.06 -1.44
C SER A 142 6.16 2.13 -1.43
N GLY A 143 7.25 2.52 -2.11
CA GLY A 143 8.52 1.78 -2.13
C GLY A 143 9.31 1.79 -0.81
N LYS A 144 8.95 2.66 0.14
CA LYS A 144 9.60 2.78 1.46
C LYS A 144 8.73 2.28 2.61
N LYS A 145 7.46 1.99 2.35
CA LYS A 145 6.48 1.55 3.35
C LYS A 145 6.91 0.30 4.12
N GLU A 146 7.38 -0.73 3.43
CA GLU A 146 7.79 -1.97 4.10
C GLU A 146 9.14 -1.79 4.80
N TRP A 147 10.09 -1.14 4.12
CA TRP A 147 11.39 -0.82 4.69
C TRP A 147 11.29 -0.08 6.03
N ILE A 148 10.49 1.00 6.12
CA ILE A 148 10.39 1.78 7.36
C ILE A 148 9.70 0.99 8.48
N LYS A 149 8.76 0.09 8.16
CA LYS A 149 8.14 -0.81 9.14
C LYS A 149 9.15 -1.84 9.66
N ASP A 150 9.98 -2.37 8.77
CA ASP A 150 11.03 -3.32 9.14
C ASP A 150 12.06 -2.65 10.04
N GLN A 151 12.52 -1.44 9.72
CA GLN A 151 13.42 -0.67 10.59
C GLN A 151 12.82 -0.44 11.98
N PHE A 152 11.55 -0.04 12.04
CA PHE A 152 10.86 0.14 13.32
C PHE A 152 10.77 -1.17 14.13
N ARG A 153 10.41 -2.29 13.48
CA ARG A 153 10.38 -3.61 14.13
C ARG A 153 11.75 -4.03 14.65
N HIS A 154 12.81 -3.82 13.86
CA HIS A 154 14.18 -4.13 14.29
C HIS A 154 14.60 -3.28 15.50
N ALA A 155 14.25 -2.00 15.52
CA ALA A 155 14.51 -1.13 16.68
C ALA A 155 13.75 -1.60 17.93
N GLN A 156 12.49 -2.05 17.80
CA GLN A 156 11.73 -2.65 18.89
C GLN A 156 12.37 -3.95 19.40
N ASP A 157 12.78 -4.84 18.49
CA ASP A 157 13.42 -6.10 18.84
C ASP A 157 14.75 -5.86 19.58
N ASN A 158 15.59 -4.95 19.08
CA ASN A 158 16.85 -4.57 19.74
C ASN A 158 16.64 -4.02 21.16
N LEU A 159 15.56 -3.27 21.38
CA LEU A 159 15.23 -2.75 22.70
C LEU A 159 14.77 -3.88 23.64
N LEU A 160 13.94 -4.81 23.16
CA LEU A 160 13.49 -5.97 23.92
C LEU A 160 14.60 -6.98 24.20
N GLU A 161 15.63 -7.08 23.37
CA GLU A 161 16.81 -7.90 23.67
C GLU A 161 17.60 -7.35 24.85
N LYS A 162 17.69 -6.02 24.96
CA LYS A 162 18.40 -5.32 26.04
C LYS A 162 17.67 -5.39 27.39
N THR A 163 16.38 -5.77 27.43
CA THR A 163 15.66 -5.95 28.71
C THR A 163 16.02 -7.27 29.42
N GLY A 164 16.83 -8.13 28.79
CA GLY A 164 17.20 -9.43 29.34
C GLY A 164 16.13 -10.52 29.15
N MET A 165 15.03 -10.22 28.45
CA MET A 165 13.99 -11.19 28.13
C MET A 165 14.53 -12.29 27.21
N ASP A 166 14.15 -13.53 27.48
CA ASP A 166 14.43 -14.63 26.56
C ASP A 166 13.52 -14.60 25.31
N GLU A 167 13.78 -15.47 24.33
CA GLU A 167 13.00 -15.51 23.09
C GLU A 167 11.52 -15.88 23.33
N TYR A 168 11.24 -16.72 24.32
CA TYR A 168 9.87 -17.09 24.68
C TYR A 168 9.12 -15.87 25.24
N GLU A 169 9.72 -15.18 26.21
CA GLU A 169 9.18 -13.97 26.83
C GLU A 169 8.94 -12.87 25.81
N ARG A 170 9.92 -12.59 24.92
CA ARG A 170 9.77 -11.61 23.84
C ARG A 170 8.64 -11.99 22.87
N SER A 171 8.52 -13.27 22.52
CA SER A 171 7.49 -13.75 21.60
C SER A 171 6.08 -13.64 22.20
N VAL A 172 5.93 -13.96 23.49
CA VAL A 172 4.68 -13.81 24.24
C VAL A 172 4.35 -12.33 24.43
N PHE A 173 5.34 -11.51 24.76
CA PHE A 173 5.20 -10.07 24.94
C PHE A 173 4.70 -9.37 23.67
N LYS A 174 5.40 -9.56 22.55
CA LYS A 174 5.00 -8.98 21.24
C LYS A 174 3.59 -9.40 20.83
N PHE A 175 3.22 -10.65 21.16
CA PHE A 175 1.88 -11.14 20.90
C PHE A 175 0.82 -10.43 21.73
N ARG A 176 1.01 -10.34 23.05
CA ARG A 176 0.08 -9.63 23.96
C ARG A 176 -0.14 -8.19 23.50
N TYR A 177 0.94 -7.47 23.22
CA TYR A 177 0.89 -6.10 22.74
C TYR A 177 0.07 -5.95 21.44
N ARG A 178 0.28 -6.87 20.49
CA ARG A 178 -0.49 -6.91 19.24
C ARG A 178 -1.98 -7.14 19.51
N ILE A 179 -2.32 -8.05 20.41
CA ILE A 179 -3.71 -8.35 20.77
C ILE A 179 -4.38 -7.16 21.46
N GLU A 180 -3.73 -6.50 22.41
CA GLU A 180 -4.24 -5.27 23.04
C GLU A 180 -4.59 -4.19 22.00
N GLY A 181 -3.73 -4.02 20.99
CA GLY A 181 -4.03 -3.11 19.87
C GLY A 181 -5.23 -3.54 19.01
N MET A 182 -5.48 -4.85 18.89
CA MET A 182 -6.61 -5.40 18.14
C MET A 182 -7.94 -5.30 18.88
N MET A 183 -7.93 -5.37 20.22
CA MET A 183 -9.13 -5.27 21.06
C MET A 183 -9.88 -3.95 20.86
N HIS A 184 -9.17 -2.87 20.56
CA HIS A 184 -9.76 -1.55 20.32
C HIS A 184 -10.10 -1.28 18.85
N ALA A 185 -9.86 -2.24 17.95
CA ALA A 185 -10.14 -2.08 16.52
C ALA A 185 -11.60 -2.43 16.18
N PRO A 186 -12.18 -1.85 15.12
CA PRO A 186 -13.50 -2.26 14.65
C PRO A 186 -13.57 -3.75 14.34
N ARG A 187 -14.64 -4.42 14.77
CA ARG A 187 -14.83 -5.87 14.69
C ARG A 187 -13.70 -6.65 15.39
N ALA A 188 -13.30 -6.20 16.59
CA ALA A 188 -12.26 -6.83 17.40
C ALA A 188 -12.52 -8.33 17.57
N ASP A 189 -13.69 -8.73 18.07
CA ASP A 189 -14.05 -10.13 18.35
C ASP A 189 -13.81 -11.04 17.14
N MET A 190 -14.28 -10.63 15.96
CA MET A 190 -14.08 -11.39 14.72
C MET A 190 -12.59 -11.55 14.38
N LYS A 191 -11.79 -10.50 14.57
CA LYS A 191 -10.35 -10.53 14.30
C LYS A 191 -9.58 -11.35 15.33
N LEU A 192 -9.96 -11.28 16.59
CA LEU A 192 -9.37 -12.06 17.68
C LEU A 192 -9.67 -13.55 17.50
N ASN A 193 -10.91 -13.90 17.17
CA ASN A 193 -11.30 -15.27 16.83
C ASN A 193 -10.54 -15.80 15.62
N PHE A 194 -10.38 -14.99 14.57
CA PHE A 194 -9.58 -15.39 13.42
C PHE A 194 -8.11 -15.64 13.77
N GLU A 195 -7.51 -14.80 14.62
CA GLU A 195 -6.15 -15.04 15.13
C GLU A 195 -6.07 -16.28 16.01
N ARG A 196 -7.07 -16.52 16.87
CA ARG A 196 -7.18 -17.73 17.69
C ARG A 196 -7.21 -18.98 16.83
N ASP A 197 -8.10 -19.03 15.84
CA ASP A 197 -8.24 -20.15 14.90
C ASP A 197 -6.93 -20.41 14.16
N LYS A 198 -6.25 -19.36 13.72
CA LYS A 198 -4.93 -19.47 13.07
C LYS A 198 -3.88 -20.10 13.98
N LEU A 199 -3.85 -19.73 15.26
CA LEU A 199 -2.93 -20.33 16.23
C LEU A 199 -3.29 -21.79 16.53
N ILE A 200 -4.58 -22.09 16.71
CA ILE A 200 -5.08 -23.46 16.95
C ILE A 200 -4.74 -24.36 15.77
N ASN A 201 -5.00 -23.91 14.54
CA ASN A 201 -4.68 -24.68 13.34
C ASN A 201 -3.17 -24.94 13.22
N LYS A 202 -2.33 -23.95 13.55
CA LYS A 202 -0.87 -24.12 13.55
C LYS A 202 -0.41 -25.10 14.65
N LEU A 203 -1.03 -25.05 15.82
CA LEU A 203 -0.78 -25.98 16.92
C LEU A 203 -1.15 -27.41 16.54
N GLN A 204 -2.33 -27.61 15.94
CA GLN A 204 -2.78 -28.92 15.48
C GLN A 204 -1.86 -29.49 14.40
N GLN A 205 -1.44 -28.66 13.43
CA GLN A 205 -0.50 -29.08 12.39
C GLN A 205 0.83 -29.55 13.00
N LEU A 206 1.43 -28.76 13.91
CA LEU A 206 2.70 -29.13 14.56
C LEU A 206 2.59 -30.44 15.36
N ARG A 207 1.47 -30.64 16.07
CA ARG A 207 1.21 -31.90 16.78
C ARG A 207 1.09 -33.09 15.82
N SER A 208 0.42 -32.91 14.69
CA SER A 208 0.33 -33.94 13.64
C SER A 208 1.71 -34.26 13.05
N ASP A 209 2.49 -33.23 12.72
CA ASP A 209 3.84 -33.38 12.14
C ASP A 209 4.77 -34.12 13.11
N MET A 210 4.71 -33.78 14.39
CA MET A 210 5.47 -34.50 15.43
C MET A 210 5.11 -35.98 15.49
N GLY A 211 3.82 -36.33 15.47
CA GLY A 211 3.41 -37.74 15.45
C GLY A 211 3.97 -38.48 14.23
N VAL A 212 4.05 -37.83 13.07
CA VAL A 212 4.70 -38.40 11.87
C VAL A 212 6.21 -38.58 12.09
N TRP A 213 6.90 -37.60 12.67
CA TRP A 213 8.33 -37.71 12.96
C TRP A 213 8.65 -38.79 14.00
N GLU A 214 7.84 -38.92 15.04
CA GLU A 214 7.93 -39.97 16.05
C GLU A 214 7.75 -41.36 15.42
N ASN A 215 6.75 -41.53 14.56
CA ASN A 215 6.54 -42.76 13.82
C ASN A 215 7.74 -43.08 12.92
N ASN A 216 8.27 -42.09 12.20
CA ASN A 216 9.46 -42.24 11.36
C ASN A 216 10.67 -42.70 12.18
N ILE A 217 10.93 -42.07 13.33
CA ILE A 217 12.00 -42.51 14.26
C ILE A 217 11.81 -43.98 14.63
N GLY A 218 10.57 -44.39 14.93
CA GLY A 218 10.23 -45.78 15.24
C GLY A 218 10.61 -46.76 14.13
N PHE A 219 10.34 -46.41 12.86
CA PHE A 219 10.74 -47.22 11.70
C PHE A 219 12.27 -47.27 11.53
N PHE A 220 12.95 -46.13 11.63
CA PHE A 220 14.40 -46.07 11.42
C PHE A 220 15.19 -46.82 12.49
N LYS A 221 14.72 -46.81 13.75
CA LYS A 221 15.32 -47.59 14.86
C LYS A 221 15.36 -49.11 14.60
N GLN A 222 14.56 -49.64 13.66
CA GLN A 222 14.56 -51.06 13.28
C GLN A 222 15.60 -51.39 12.19
N SER A 223 16.36 -50.40 11.70
CA SER A 223 17.35 -50.57 10.62
C SER A 223 18.75 -50.14 11.09
N ASP A 224 19.77 -50.95 10.79
CA ASP A 224 21.13 -50.85 11.37
C ASP A 224 21.98 -49.65 10.88
N SER A 225 21.42 -48.70 10.10
CA SER A 225 22.21 -47.63 9.45
C SER A 225 21.50 -46.26 9.34
N SER A 226 20.88 -45.78 10.42
CA SER A 226 20.00 -44.59 10.37
C SER A 226 20.16 -43.57 11.51
N GLU A 227 21.25 -43.61 12.30
CA GLU A 227 21.44 -42.74 13.47
C GLU A 227 21.34 -41.23 13.17
N GLY A 228 21.96 -40.75 12.09
CA GLY A 228 21.91 -39.33 11.71
C GLY A 228 20.49 -38.85 11.34
N THR A 229 19.70 -39.72 10.71
CA THR A 229 18.30 -39.42 10.36
C THR A 229 17.42 -39.35 11.61
N ILE A 230 17.62 -40.27 12.56
CA ILE A 230 16.93 -40.27 13.84
C ILE A 230 17.23 -38.99 14.61
N HIS A 231 18.49 -38.58 14.67
CA HIS A 231 18.90 -37.34 15.33
C HIS A 231 18.22 -36.12 14.70
N GLY A 232 18.20 -36.02 13.37
CA GLY A 232 17.53 -34.91 12.68
C GLY A 232 16.02 -34.85 12.92
N PHE A 233 15.35 -35.98 13.13
CA PHE A 233 13.93 -35.98 13.55
C PHE A 233 13.78 -35.59 15.03
N GLN A 234 14.69 -36.01 15.91
CA GLN A 234 14.65 -35.63 17.31
C GLN A 234 14.81 -34.11 17.49
N GLU A 235 15.76 -33.48 16.78
CA GLU A 235 15.92 -32.03 16.81
C GLU A 235 14.65 -31.29 16.36
N LYS A 236 13.97 -31.80 15.33
CA LYS A 236 12.68 -31.24 14.87
C LYS A 236 11.58 -31.38 15.90
N ILE A 237 11.49 -32.52 16.60
CA ILE A 237 10.53 -32.74 17.68
C ILE A 237 10.80 -31.76 18.83
N ASP A 238 12.07 -31.61 19.24
CA ASP A 238 12.46 -30.70 20.31
C ASP A 238 12.14 -29.23 19.96
N GLU A 239 12.37 -28.81 18.70
CA GLU A 239 11.99 -27.48 18.23
C GLU A 239 10.46 -27.31 18.17
N ALA A 240 9.73 -28.33 17.74
CA ALA A 240 8.27 -28.31 17.70
C ALA A 240 7.67 -28.20 19.11
N HIS A 241 8.21 -28.89 20.12
CA HIS A 241 7.80 -28.73 21.52
C HIS A 241 7.90 -27.28 21.99
N LYS A 242 9.05 -26.62 21.77
CA LYS A 242 9.24 -25.20 22.12
C LYS A 242 8.22 -24.30 21.42
N ARG A 243 7.96 -24.55 20.13
CA ARG A 243 6.96 -23.79 19.35
C ARG A 243 5.55 -24.02 19.87
N ILE A 244 5.20 -25.25 20.22
CA ILE A 244 3.90 -25.61 20.80
C ILE A 244 3.68 -24.86 22.10
N GLU A 245 4.65 -24.84 23.00
CA GLU A 245 4.56 -24.13 24.28
C GLU A 245 4.26 -22.63 24.09
N VAL A 246 4.95 -21.99 23.14
CA VAL A 246 4.69 -20.59 22.76
C VAL A 246 3.26 -20.42 22.21
N LEU A 247 2.81 -21.31 21.33
CA LEU A 247 1.46 -21.23 20.74
C LEU A 247 0.37 -21.41 21.80
N GLU A 248 0.51 -22.40 22.68
CA GLU A 248 -0.41 -22.64 23.78
C GLU A 248 -0.49 -21.44 24.72
N LYS A 249 0.66 -20.82 25.04
CA LYS A 249 0.66 -19.59 25.84
C LYS A 249 -0.08 -18.44 25.16
N LYS A 250 0.12 -18.27 23.84
CA LYS A 250 -0.56 -17.24 23.05
C LYS A 250 -2.06 -17.46 22.95
N ILE A 251 -2.50 -18.71 22.77
CA ILE A 251 -3.92 -19.08 22.78
C ILE A 251 -4.52 -18.79 24.16
N ARG A 252 -3.85 -19.20 25.25
CA ARG A 252 -4.31 -18.90 26.61
C ARG A 252 -4.46 -17.40 26.85
N ILE A 253 -3.54 -16.58 26.37
CA ILE A 253 -3.66 -15.11 26.47
C ILE A 253 -4.92 -14.60 25.78
N LEU A 254 -5.27 -15.13 24.60
CA LEU A 254 -6.52 -14.77 23.94
C LEU A 254 -7.74 -15.22 24.76
N ASP A 255 -7.72 -16.44 25.28
CA ASP A 255 -8.81 -16.98 26.08
C ASP A 255 -9.03 -16.19 27.38
N ASP A 256 -7.94 -15.82 28.07
CA ASP A 256 -8.00 -15.02 29.30
C ASP A 256 -8.60 -13.62 29.00
N MET A 257 -8.20 -13.00 27.89
CA MET A 257 -8.70 -11.68 27.48
C MET A 257 -10.16 -11.69 27.00
N GLU A 258 -10.65 -12.81 26.45
CA GLU A 258 -12.07 -12.98 26.09
C GLU A 258 -12.95 -13.08 27.35
N ASN A 259 -12.45 -13.71 28.42
CA ASN A 259 -13.17 -13.88 29.68
C ASN A 259 -13.16 -12.62 30.59
N GLU A 260 -12.26 -11.67 30.35
CA GLU A 260 -12.16 -10.40 31.10
C GLU A 260 -13.07 -9.28 30.54
N ASN A 261 -13.69 -9.47 29.37
CA ASN A 261 -14.66 -8.54 28.77
C ASN A 261 -16.11 -8.98 28.97
#